data_AF-A0A1G7RD97-F1
#
_entry.id   AF-A0A1G7RD97-F1
#
_cell.length_a   1.000
_cell.length_b   1.000
_cell.length_c   1.000
_cell.angle_alpha   90.00
_cell.angle_beta   90.00
_cell.angle_gamma   90.00
#
_symmetry.space_group_name_H-M   'P 1'
#
loop_
_entity.id
_entity.type
_entity.pdbx_description
1 polymer ?
#
loop_
_entity_poly.entity_id
_entity_poly.type
_entity_poly.pdbx_seq_one_letter_code
_entity_poly.pdbx_strand_id
1 'polypeptide(L)'
;MLRKRILASLAAGVMAAALAVISPTASSQAEVSAQACTFTDWVQGQWYTAGSVVRFEGNYYVAEHDNPGYSPVISTWYWEPTSCDGGGGGGGGGTCASATDWVAGRQYYTGNIVRYNGSHYIAEHDNPGYDPVISTWYWDPYNCDGGGGGGGGGSFVVSEAQFNRMFPGRNSFYTYQGFVDAARTIPAFATTGSDTVKKQEAAAFLANASHETGGLVYIEEINKNNDLCDESQPYGCPAGTYAYFGRGPLQLSWNFNYKAAGDYLGLNLLQNPWQVAQSSTTAWRTAIWYWMTQRGPGSMTGHDAMVNSAGFGQSIRSINGALECDGRNPAQVQSRVSKYQEFTGVLGVAQGGNLYC
;
A
#
# COMPACT_ATOMS: atom_id res chain seq x y z
N MET A 1 63.31 20.10 -41.22
CA MET A 1 63.33 19.46 -42.55
C MET A 1 62.10 19.89 -43.31
N LEU A 2 62.34 20.35 -44.53
CA LEU A 2 61.43 21.09 -45.37
C LEU A 2 60.60 20.14 -46.25
N ARG A 3 59.34 20.52 -46.50
CA ARG A 3 58.53 20.23 -47.71
C ARG A 3 58.03 18.79 -47.89
N LYS A 4 56.72 18.68 -48.06
CA LYS A 4 55.97 18.68 -49.34
C LYS A 4 54.51 18.34 -48.97
N ARG A 5 53.41 18.81 -49.54
CA ARG A 5 52.96 19.59 -50.73
C ARG A 5 51.44 19.23 -50.74
N ILE A 6 50.43 20.01 -51.12
CA ILE A 6 50.20 20.69 -52.40
C ILE A 6 48.71 21.15 -52.41
N LEU A 7 48.47 22.38 -52.90
CA LEU A 7 47.40 22.85 -53.82
C LEU A 7 45.91 22.55 -53.50
N ALA A 8 44.90 23.34 -53.86
CA ALA A 8 44.70 24.53 -54.71
C ALA A 8 43.18 24.86 -54.59
N SER A 9 42.75 26.05 -54.14
CA SER A 9 42.45 27.28 -54.92
C SER A 9 41.08 27.33 -55.62
N LEU A 10 40.55 28.58 -55.71
CA LEU A 10 39.46 29.14 -56.54
C LEU A 10 38.07 29.16 -55.88
N ALA A 11 37.27 30.23 -55.92
CA ALA A 11 37.41 31.57 -56.49
C ALA A 11 36.38 32.52 -55.85
N ALA A 12 36.65 33.82 -55.95
CA ALA A 12 35.87 34.93 -55.43
C ALA A 12 34.62 35.26 -56.26
N GLY A 13 33.64 35.91 -55.61
CA GLY A 13 32.52 36.62 -56.24
C GLY A 13 31.94 37.64 -55.27
N VAL A 14 32.28 38.92 -55.47
CA VAL A 14 31.81 40.10 -54.71
C VAL A 14 30.71 40.80 -55.51
N MET A 15 29.59 41.18 -54.87
CA MET A 15 28.77 42.42 -55.08
C MET A 15 27.76 42.49 -53.91
N ALA A 16 27.83 43.43 -52.94
CA ALA A 16 27.35 44.83 -52.95
C ALA A 16 25.89 44.98 -53.43
N ALA A 17 24.95 45.67 -52.80
CA ALA A 17 24.79 46.38 -51.53
C ALA A 17 23.29 46.77 -51.43
N ALA A 18 22.66 46.71 -50.26
CA ALA A 18 21.49 47.53 -49.92
C ALA A 18 21.30 47.52 -48.39
N LEU A 19 21.65 48.64 -47.75
CA LEU A 19 21.29 48.91 -46.36
C LEU A 19 19.79 49.22 -46.29
N ALA A 20 19.05 48.45 -45.50
CA ALA A 20 17.80 48.90 -44.89
C ALA A 20 17.94 48.71 -43.38
N VAL A 21 17.94 49.84 -42.66
CA VAL A 21 17.96 49.90 -41.20
C VAL A 21 16.61 49.39 -40.70
N ILE A 22 16.60 48.26 -40.02
CA ILE A 22 15.44 47.77 -39.26
C ILE A 22 15.95 47.33 -37.89
N SER A 23 15.50 48.05 -36.87
CA SER A 23 15.68 47.74 -35.45
C SER A 23 15.21 46.31 -35.16
N PRO A 24 15.88 45.52 -34.29
CA PRO A 24 15.22 44.36 -33.70
C PRO A 24 14.21 44.88 -32.68
N THR A 25 12.97 45.05 -33.13
CA THR A 25 11.78 45.03 -32.28
C THR A 25 11.81 43.76 -31.45
N ALA A 26 11.63 43.91 -30.15
CA ALA A 26 11.32 42.82 -29.24
C ALA A 26 10.29 41.90 -29.90
N SER A 27 10.63 40.62 -30.05
CA SER A 27 9.69 39.62 -30.50
C SER A 27 8.50 39.63 -29.55
N SER A 28 7.38 40.17 -30.01
CA SER A 28 6.08 39.97 -29.42
C SER A 28 5.84 38.47 -29.36
N GLN A 29 5.87 37.89 -28.17
CA GLN A 29 5.29 36.58 -27.94
C GLN A 29 3.80 36.72 -28.30
N ALA A 30 3.40 36.09 -29.40
CA ALA A 30 2.00 35.83 -29.64
C ALA A 30 1.55 34.83 -28.57
N GLU A 31 0.65 35.26 -27.68
CA GLU A 31 -0.08 34.37 -26.80
C GLU A 31 -0.88 33.40 -27.67
N VAL A 32 -0.49 32.12 -27.65
CA VAL A 32 -1.31 31.05 -28.21
C VAL A 32 -2.41 30.81 -27.17
N SER A 33 -3.64 31.21 -27.53
CA SER A 33 -4.85 30.93 -26.76
C SER A 33 -4.99 29.42 -26.53
N ALA A 34 -4.92 29.00 -25.27
CA ALA A 34 -5.26 27.64 -24.87
C ALA A 34 -6.79 27.51 -24.79
N GLN A 35 -7.39 26.68 -25.63
CA GLN A 35 -8.75 26.20 -25.40
C GLN A 35 -8.76 24.70 -25.64
N ALA A 36 -8.90 23.91 -24.57
CA ALA A 36 -8.76 22.46 -24.67
C ALA A 36 -9.85 21.61 -24.03
N CYS A 37 -10.98 22.20 -23.63
CA CYS A 37 -12.24 21.48 -23.75
C CYS A 37 -13.41 22.39 -24.10
N THR A 38 -14.42 21.78 -24.74
CA THR A 38 -15.77 22.35 -24.84
C THR A 38 -16.47 22.11 -23.51
N PHE A 39 -16.86 23.18 -22.84
CA PHE A 39 -17.57 23.13 -21.56
C PHE A 39 -18.76 24.09 -21.58
N THR A 40 -19.68 23.91 -20.63
CA THR A 40 -20.75 24.87 -20.32
C THR A 40 -20.63 25.34 -18.88
N ASP A 41 -21.23 26.47 -18.53
CA ASP A 41 -21.35 26.83 -17.11
C ASP A 41 -22.37 25.91 -16.44
N TRP A 42 -22.06 25.42 -15.24
CA TRP A 42 -22.97 24.57 -14.48
C TRP A 42 -24.23 25.35 -14.09
N VAL A 43 -25.38 24.73 -14.26
CA VAL A 43 -26.70 25.28 -13.92
C VAL A 43 -27.42 24.29 -13.02
N GLN A 44 -27.93 24.80 -11.91
CA GLN A 44 -28.64 23.99 -10.92
C GLN A 44 -29.86 23.28 -11.53
N GLY A 45 -29.92 21.96 -11.35
CA GLY A 45 -31.04 21.12 -11.82
C GLY A 45 -31.08 20.85 -13.33
N GLN A 46 -30.04 21.22 -14.09
CA GLN A 46 -29.90 20.81 -15.50
C GLN A 46 -29.31 19.41 -15.60
N TRP A 47 -29.81 18.60 -16.53
CA TRP A 47 -29.29 17.24 -16.74
C TRP A 47 -28.00 17.27 -17.56
N TYR A 48 -26.99 16.54 -17.11
CA TYR A 48 -25.70 16.39 -17.77
C TYR A 48 -25.43 14.89 -17.99
N THR A 49 -25.17 14.48 -19.23
CA THR A 49 -24.77 13.09 -19.50
C THR A 49 -23.33 12.84 -19.07
N ALA A 50 -22.98 11.59 -18.75
CA ALA A 50 -21.59 11.21 -18.46
C ALA A 50 -20.63 11.72 -19.55
N GLY A 51 -19.48 12.26 -19.14
CA GLY A 51 -18.48 12.91 -19.99
C GLY A 51 -18.74 14.41 -20.26
N SER A 52 -19.86 14.97 -19.81
CA SER A 52 -20.09 16.43 -19.91
C SER A 52 -19.12 17.20 -19.03
N VAL A 53 -18.48 18.24 -19.58
CA VAL A 53 -17.61 19.14 -18.81
C VAL A 53 -18.35 20.42 -18.48
N VAL A 54 -18.36 20.80 -17.20
CA VAL A 54 -18.97 22.03 -16.71
C VAL A 54 -17.96 22.89 -15.98
N ARG A 55 -18.16 24.21 -16.01
CA ARG A 55 -17.45 25.17 -15.16
C ARG A 55 -18.34 25.58 -14.00
N PHE A 56 -17.85 25.42 -12.77
CA PHE A 56 -18.53 25.82 -11.55
C PHE A 56 -17.55 26.54 -10.63
N GLU A 57 -17.91 27.76 -10.20
CA GLU A 57 -17.08 28.61 -9.33
C GLU A 57 -15.63 28.80 -9.83
N GLY A 58 -15.46 28.83 -11.16
CA GLY A 58 -14.15 29.02 -11.81
C GLY A 58 -13.33 27.75 -11.99
N ASN A 59 -13.79 26.61 -11.48
CA ASN A 59 -13.16 25.30 -11.66
C ASN A 59 -13.93 24.46 -12.68
N TYR A 60 -13.25 23.50 -13.30
CA TYR A 60 -13.85 22.59 -14.28
C TYR A 60 -14.11 21.22 -13.66
N TYR A 61 -15.21 20.60 -14.03
CA TYR A 61 -15.61 19.27 -13.58
C TYR A 61 -16.15 18.46 -14.75
N VAL A 62 -15.84 17.17 -14.80
CA VAL A 62 -16.40 16.21 -15.75
C VAL A 62 -17.40 15.30 -15.05
N ALA A 63 -18.52 15.03 -15.70
CA ALA A 63 -19.53 14.11 -15.17
C ALA A 63 -19.04 12.65 -15.31
N GLU A 64 -18.83 11.94 -14.20
CA GLU A 64 -18.48 10.50 -14.25
C GLU A 64 -19.69 9.62 -14.58
N HIS A 65 -20.88 10.11 -14.26
CA HIS A 65 -22.17 9.45 -14.46
C HIS A 65 -23.23 10.45 -14.94
N ASP A 66 -24.32 9.95 -15.52
CA ASP A 66 -25.46 10.81 -15.85
C ASP A 66 -25.98 11.52 -14.60
N ASN A 67 -26.08 12.84 -14.67
CA ASN A 67 -26.29 13.70 -13.53
C ASN A 67 -27.53 14.58 -13.72
N PRO A 68 -28.54 14.50 -12.83
CA PRO A 68 -29.76 15.32 -12.89
C PRO A 68 -29.57 16.81 -12.49
N GLY A 69 -28.34 17.29 -12.38
CA GLY A 69 -28.01 18.67 -12.02
C GLY A 69 -27.65 18.87 -10.56
N TYR A 70 -27.09 17.84 -9.92
CA TYR A 70 -26.44 17.96 -8.61
C TYR A 70 -25.20 18.85 -8.70
N SER A 71 -24.89 19.53 -7.60
CA SER A 71 -23.77 20.48 -7.54
C SER A 71 -22.39 19.78 -7.55
N PRO A 72 -21.41 20.29 -8.31
CA PRO A 72 -20.05 19.74 -8.38
C PRO A 72 -19.30 19.65 -7.07
N VAL A 73 -19.64 20.48 -6.09
CA VAL A 73 -18.98 20.51 -4.77
C VAL A 73 -19.74 19.74 -3.69
N ILE A 74 -20.99 19.33 -3.95
CA ILE A 74 -21.81 18.59 -2.98
C ILE A 74 -21.68 17.09 -3.18
N SER A 75 -21.49 16.63 -4.43
CA SER A 75 -21.42 15.20 -4.73
C SER A 75 -20.26 14.87 -5.66
N THR A 76 -19.20 14.34 -5.06
CA THR A 76 -18.02 13.78 -5.75
C THR A 76 -18.30 12.43 -6.41
N TRP A 77 -19.54 11.91 -6.32
CA TRP A 77 -19.96 10.71 -7.03
C TRP A 77 -20.34 11.02 -8.48
N TYR A 78 -20.87 12.21 -8.75
CA TYR A 78 -21.29 12.58 -10.10
C TYR A 78 -20.23 13.41 -10.84
N TRP A 79 -19.33 14.07 -10.10
CA TRP A 79 -18.41 15.04 -10.65
C TRP A 79 -16.98 14.77 -10.21
N GLU A 80 -16.08 14.72 -11.19
CA GLU A 80 -14.63 14.66 -11.01
C GLU A 80 -14.04 16.02 -11.42
N PRO A 81 -13.16 16.65 -10.63
CA PRO A 81 -12.43 17.83 -11.06
C PRO A 81 -11.61 17.56 -12.32
N THR A 82 -11.63 18.49 -13.28
CA THR A 82 -10.86 18.38 -14.54
C THR A 82 -10.22 19.72 -14.90
N SER A 83 -9.41 19.76 -15.96
CA SER A 83 -8.76 20.98 -16.45
C SER A 83 -8.93 21.12 -17.97
N CYS A 84 -9.30 22.30 -18.45
CA CYS A 84 -9.42 22.61 -19.88
C CYS A 84 -8.18 23.23 -20.51
N ASP A 85 -7.01 22.98 -19.92
CA ASP A 85 -5.71 23.41 -20.44
C ASP A 85 -5.16 22.31 -21.36
N GLY A 86 -4.70 22.65 -22.55
CA GLY A 86 -4.42 21.73 -23.66
C GLY A 86 -3.25 20.76 -23.55
N GLY A 87 -3.11 20.08 -22.41
CA GLY A 87 -2.38 18.84 -22.29
C GLY A 87 -3.37 17.67 -22.31
N GLY A 88 -3.42 16.95 -23.43
CA GLY A 88 -4.24 15.76 -23.58
C GLY A 88 -4.10 14.81 -22.39
N GLY A 89 -5.25 14.37 -21.89
CA GLY A 89 -5.35 13.37 -20.84
C GLY A 89 -4.63 12.08 -21.23
N GLY A 90 -4.09 11.44 -20.21
CA GLY A 90 -3.57 10.10 -20.26
C GLY A 90 -3.15 9.70 -18.86
N GLY A 91 -3.92 8.82 -18.24
CA GLY A 91 -3.44 8.07 -17.08
C GLY A 91 -2.05 7.51 -17.41
N GLY A 92 -1.05 7.95 -16.66
CA GLY A 92 0.34 7.62 -16.93
C GLY A 92 1.16 7.95 -15.70
N GLY A 93 1.73 6.93 -15.08
CA GLY A 93 2.58 7.06 -13.89
C GLY A 93 3.64 8.15 -14.07
N GLY A 94 3.60 9.16 -13.20
CA GLY A 94 4.39 10.38 -13.37
C GLY A 94 5.68 10.36 -12.58
N THR A 95 6.79 10.66 -13.25
CA THR A 95 8.06 10.99 -12.60
C THR A 95 7.97 12.32 -11.84
N CYS A 96 8.54 12.43 -10.63
CA CYS A 96 8.52 13.67 -9.81
C CYS A 96 9.42 14.81 -10.33
N ALA A 97 9.68 14.87 -11.62
CA ALA A 97 10.54 15.89 -12.22
C ALA A 97 10.04 17.33 -11.95
N SER A 98 8.76 17.50 -11.66
CA SER A 98 8.10 18.77 -11.35
C SER A 98 7.87 19.02 -9.85
N ALA A 99 8.28 18.10 -8.95
CA ALA A 99 8.05 18.27 -7.53
C ALA A 99 8.91 19.41 -6.97
N THR A 100 8.27 20.36 -6.29
CA THR A 100 8.94 21.50 -5.64
C THR A 100 9.18 21.23 -4.16
N ASP A 101 10.20 21.83 -3.56
CA ASP A 101 10.41 21.71 -2.12
C ASP A 101 9.20 22.26 -1.36
N TRP A 102 8.76 21.52 -0.34
CA TRP A 102 7.66 21.95 0.51
C TRP A 102 8.05 23.23 1.28
N VAL A 103 7.12 24.18 1.27
CA VAL A 103 7.17 25.46 1.97
C VAL A 103 6.01 25.52 2.97
N ALA A 104 6.34 25.80 4.23
CA ALA A 104 5.36 25.95 5.30
C ALA A 104 4.35 27.07 5.01
N GLY A 105 3.06 26.79 5.22
CA GLY A 105 1.98 27.76 5.06
C GLY A 105 1.61 28.12 3.61
N ARG A 106 2.20 27.44 2.61
CA ARG A 106 1.81 27.57 1.20
C ARG A 106 0.63 26.64 0.88
N GLN A 107 -0.37 27.12 0.15
CA GLN A 107 -1.46 26.28 -0.33
C GLN A 107 -0.98 25.27 -1.38
N TYR A 108 -1.35 24.00 -1.22
CA TYR A 108 -1.18 22.91 -2.18
C TYR A 108 -2.54 22.28 -2.46
N TYR A 109 -2.83 21.98 -3.72
CA TYR A 109 -4.09 21.34 -4.12
C TYR A 109 -3.92 19.83 -4.24
N THR A 110 -5.01 19.07 -4.14
CA THR A 110 -4.98 17.61 -4.34
C THR A 110 -4.19 17.23 -5.61
N GLY A 111 -3.32 16.23 -5.50
CA GLY A 111 -2.43 15.77 -6.56
C GLY A 111 -1.11 16.54 -6.67
N ASN A 112 -0.93 17.65 -5.95
CA ASN A 112 0.36 18.34 -5.90
C ASN A 112 1.42 17.47 -5.23
N ILE A 113 2.58 17.33 -5.86
CA ILE A 113 3.72 16.57 -5.33
C ILE A 113 4.77 17.56 -4.82
N VAL A 114 5.21 17.37 -3.58
CA VAL A 114 6.26 18.18 -2.95
C VAL A 114 7.40 17.31 -2.45
N ARG A 115 8.61 17.90 -2.35
CA ARG A 115 9.77 17.27 -1.70
C ARG A 115 9.93 17.81 -0.29
N TYR A 116 9.99 16.93 0.71
CA TYR A 116 10.17 17.30 2.11
C TYR A 116 11.11 16.30 2.79
N ASN A 117 12.17 16.80 3.44
CA ASN A 117 13.20 15.99 4.09
C ASN A 117 13.80 14.86 3.22
N GLY A 118 13.92 15.11 1.91
CA GLY A 118 14.48 14.14 0.94
C GLY A 118 13.49 13.10 0.41
N SER A 119 12.24 13.09 0.90
CA SER A 119 11.15 12.24 0.42
C SER A 119 10.14 13.06 -0.38
N HIS A 120 9.30 12.39 -1.18
CA HIS A 120 8.22 13.05 -1.92
C HIS A 120 6.87 12.70 -1.30
N TYR A 121 5.94 13.64 -1.39
CA TYR A 121 4.58 13.51 -0.85
C TYR A 121 3.58 14.08 -1.84
N ILE A 122 2.43 13.43 -2.00
CA ILE A 122 1.32 13.89 -2.81
C ILE A 122 0.20 14.39 -1.89
N ALA A 123 -0.40 15.53 -2.23
CA ALA A 123 -1.55 16.04 -1.48
C ALA A 123 -2.78 15.18 -1.81
N GLU A 124 -3.40 14.56 -0.80
CA GLU A 124 -4.67 13.83 -0.99
C GLU A 124 -5.88 14.76 -0.89
N HIS A 125 -5.71 15.87 -0.19
CA HIS A 125 -6.69 16.93 -0.01
C HIS A 125 -6.02 18.29 -0.13
N ASP A 126 -6.81 19.31 -0.48
CA ASP A 126 -6.36 20.70 -0.48
C ASP A 126 -5.75 21.09 0.87
N ASN A 127 -4.48 21.43 0.86
CA ASN A 127 -3.66 21.63 2.03
C ASN A 127 -3.19 23.08 2.15
N PRO A 128 -3.53 23.81 3.22
CA PRO A 128 -3.07 25.19 3.48
C PRO A 128 -1.60 25.32 3.90
N GLY A 129 -0.78 24.28 3.66
CA GLY A 129 0.65 24.28 3.94
C GLY A 129 1.02 23.66 5.28
N TYR A 130 0.22 22.70 5.74
CA TYR A 130 0.57 21.80 6.83
C TYR A 130 1.72 20.87 6.45
N ASP A 131 2.46 20.42 7.46
CA ASP A 131 3.69 19.65 7.29
C ASP A 131 3.42 18.21 6.79
N PRO A 132 4.14 17.73 5.76
CA PRO A 132 4.01 16.39 5.17
C PRO A 132 4.18 15.20 6.11
N VAL A 133 4.85 15.34 7.25
CA VAL A 133 5.01 14.25 8.22
C VAL A 133 4.14 14.40 9.46
N ILE A 134 3.56 15.58 9.70
CA ILE A 134 2.69 15.82 10.86
C ILE A 134 1.23 15.60 10.49
N SER A 135 0.83 15.98 9.28
CA SER A 135 -0.57 15.98 8.86
C SER A 135 -0.80 15.01 7.71
N THR A 136 -0.72 13.72 8.02
CA THR A 136 -0.96 12.59 7.11
C THR A 136 -2.41 12.47 6.63
N TRP A 137 -3.28 13.39 7.03
CA TRP A 137 -4.59 13.56 6.39
C TRP A 137 -4.45 14.29 5.07
N TYR A 138 -3.57 15.28 4.98
CA TYR A 138 -3.41 16.07 3.76
C TYR A 138 -2.37 15.49 2.80
N TRP A 139 -1.42 14.72 3.32
CA TRP A 139 -0.24 14.25 2.57
C TRP A 139 -0.06 12.75 2.67
N ASP A 140 0.18 12.14 1.51
CA ASP A 140 0.60 10.75 1.41
C ASP A 140 2.02 10.65 0.81
N PRO A 141 2.87 9.72 1.28
CA PRO A 141 4.17 9.48 0.66
C PRO A 141 4.03 9.08 -0.81
N TYR A 142 4.84 9.68 -1.68
CA TYR A 142 4.78 9.47 -3.13
C TYR A 142 6.14 9.01 -3.68
N ASN A 143 6.11 8.03 -4.59
CA ASN A 143 7.31 7.52 -5.27
C ASN A 143 7.31 7.95 -6.73
N CYS A 144 8.48 8.38 -7.17
CA CYS A 144 8.69 9.15 -8.40
C CYS A 144 9.08 8.32 -9.61
N ASP A 145 9.01 7.01 -9.49
CA ASP A 145 9.55 6.08 -10.47
C ASP A 145 8.38 5.45 -11.21
N GLY A 146 7.74 6.23 -12.08
CA GLY A 146 6.61 5.81 -12.90
C GLY A 146 6.81 4.41 -13.49
N GLY A 147 6.10 3.42 -12.94
CA GLY A 147 6.22 2.03 -13.31
C GLY A 147 5.44 1.14 -12.35
N GLY A 148 4.27 0.67 -12.79
CA GLY A 148 3.59 -0.43 -12.13
C GLY A 148 4.47 -1.68 -12.17
N GLY A 149 4.64 -2.32 -11.00
CA GLY A 149 5.13 -3.68 -10.88
C GLY A 149 6.59 -3.83 -10.47
N GLY A 150 6.80 -4.14 -9.18
CA GLY A 150 7.87 -5.02 -8.74
C GLY A 150 9.13 -4.35 -8.16
N GLY A 151 9.17 -4.29 -6.82
CA GLY A 151 10.43 -4.38 -6.08
C GLY A 151 10.91 -3.11 -5.38
N GLY A 152 10.63 -3.02 -4.07
CA GLY A 152 11.48 -2.32 -3.11
C GLY A 152 11.10 -0.88 -2.79
N GLY A 153 10.23 -0.70 -1.78
CA GLY A 153 10.14 0.57 -1.04
C GLY A 153 8.81 1.35 -1.11
N GLY A 154 7.75 0.78 -1.70
CA GLY A 154 6.40 1.33 -1.58
C GLY A 154 5.81 1.18 -0.16
N SER A 155 4.93 2.10 0.23
CA SER A 155 4.10 1.98 1.44
C SER A 155 3.41 0.60 1.46
N PHE A 156 3.39 -0.04 2.62
CA PHE A 156 2.72 -1.34 2.77
C PHE A 156 1.22 -1.20 2.50
N VAL A 157 0.55 -2.24 1.97
CA VAL A 157 -0.87 -2.18 1.55
C VAL A 157 -1.87 -1.89 2.68
N VAL A 158 -1.39 -1.91 3.93
CA VAL A 158 -2.08 -1.45 5.14
C VAL A 158 -1.30 -0.25 5.67
N SER A 159 -1.93 0.92 5.76
CA SER A 159 -1.32 2.11 6.38
C SER A 159 -1.29 2.00 7.90
N GLU A 160 -0.47 2.81 8.57
CA GLU A 160 -0.44 2.85 10.03
C GLU A 160 -1.80 3.24 10.63
N ALA A 161 -2.50 4.19 10.01
CA ALA A 161 -3.84 4.60 10.43
C ALA A 161 -4.85 3.45 10.33
N GLN A 162 -4.80 2.67 9.25
CA GLN A 162 -5.64 1.48 9.09
C GLN A 162 -5.29 0.41 10.12
N PHE A 163 -4.00 0.14 10.35
CA PHE A 163 -3.55 -0.79 11.38
C PHE A 163 -4.02 -0.36 12.78
N ASN A 164 -3.92 0.92 13.13
CA ASN A 164 -4.42 1.47 14.38
C ASN A 164 -5.95 1.33 14.51
N ARG A 165 -6.70 1.49 13.41
CA ARG A 165 -8.16 1.29 13.40
C ARG A 165 -8.55 -0.18 13.58
N MET A 166 -7.78 -1.11 13.01
CA MET A 166 -7.98 -2.55 13.20
C MET A 166 -7.67 -2.99 14.63
N PHE A 167 -6.71 -2.33 15.29
CA PHE A 167 -6.18 -2.72 16.60
C PHE A 167 -6.12 -1.55 17.60
N PRO A 168 -7.27 -0.98 18.00
CA PRO A 168 -7.31 0.21 18.86
C PRO A 168 -6.89 -0.06 20.31
N GLY A 169 -7.00 -1.31 20.77
CA GLY A 169 -6.67 -1.73 22.15
C GLY A 169 -5.42 -2.61 22.26
N ARG A 170 -4.59 -2.69 21.22
CA ARG A 170 -3.42 -3.58 21.22
C ARG A 170 -2.41 -3.23 22.30
N ASN A 171 -1.65 -4.24 22.70
CA ASN A 171 -0.45 -4.05 23.48
C ASN A 171 0.59 -3.24 22.69
N SER A 172 1.29 -2.31 23.36
CA SER A 172 2.34 -1.48 22.75
C SER A 172 3.51 -2.30 22.18
N PHE A 173 3.67 -3.55 22.60
CA PHE A 173 4.58 -4.52 21.99
C PHE A 173 4.32 -4.70 20.49
N TYR A 174 3.07 -4.69 20.03
CA TYR A 174 2.74 -4.87 18.61
C TYR A 174 2.74 -3.53 17.88
N THR A 175 3.89 -3.14 17.35
CA THR A 175 4.05 -1.90 16.61
C THR A 175 3.73 -2.10 15.13
N TYR A 176 3.22 -1.05 14.47
CA TYR A 176 3.05 -1.05 13.02
C TYR A 176 4.40 -1.23 12.30
N GLN A 177 5.43 -0.51 12.77
CA GLN A 177 6.77 -0.64 12.21
C GLN A 177 7.32 -2.07 12.31
N GLY A 178 7.12 -2.75 13.45
CA GLY A 178 7.53 -4.14 13.61
C GLY A 178 6.83 -5.09 12.63
N PHE A 179 5.55 -4.84 12.32
CA PHE A 179 4.81 -5.58 11.31
C PHE A 179 5.35 -5.32 9.89
N VAL A 180 5.55 -4.05 9.52
CA VAL A 180 6.09 -3.67 8.20
C VAL A 180 7.50 -4.22 7.99
N ASP A 181 8.37 -4.11 8.99
CA ASP A 181 9.74 -4.64 8.92
C ASP A 181 9.74 -6.16 8.77
N ALA A 182 8.83 -6.86 9.44
CA ALA A 182 8.67 -8.31 9.26
C ALA A 182 8.16 -8.65 7.86
N ALA A 183 7.12 -7.98 7.37
CA ALA A 183 6.56 -8.19 6.04
C ALA A 183 7.60 -8.00 4.93
N ARG A 184 8.46 -6.98 5.04
CA ARG A 184 9.56 -6.73 4.09
C ARG A 184 10.57 -7.86 3.99
N THR A 185 10.66 -8.71 5.01
CA THR A 185 11.62 -9.82 5.03
C THR A 185 11.11 -11.08 4.36
N ILE A 186 9.82 -11.11 3.98
CA ILE A 186 9.18 -12.21 3.25
C ILE A 186 8.47 -11.62 2.03
N PRO A 187 9.19 -11.36 0.92
CA PRO A 187 8.75 -10.44 -0.14
C PRO A 187 7.45 -10.79 -0.88
N ALA A 188 6.94 -12.02 -0.78
CA ALA A 188 5.71 -12.46 -1.44
C ALA A 188 4.44 -12.17 -0.62
N PHE A 189 4.58 -11.93 0.69
CA PHE A 189 3.46 -11.66 1.60
C PHE A 189 2.81 -10.31 1.28
N ALA A 190 1.51 -10.32 0.96
CA ALA A 190 0.72 -9.13 0.64
C ALA A 190 1.29 -8.28 -0.52
N THR A 191 2.01 -8.92 -1.44
CA THR A 191 2.59 -8.30 -2.64
C THR A 191 2.27 -9.08 -3.92
N THR A 192 1.56 -10.21 -3.80
CA THR A 192 1.23 -11.12 -4.90
C THR A 192 -0.21 -10.90 -5.39
N GLY A 193 -0.43 -10.90 -6.71
CA GLY A 193 -1.75 -10.69 -7.31
C GLY A 193 -2.13 -9.21 -7.49
N SER A 194 -3.43 -8.95 -7.68
CA SER A 194 -3.97 -7.59 -7.79
C SER A 194 -3.95 -6.87 -6.44
N ASP A 195 -4.10 -5.55 -6.43
CA ASP A 195 -4.13 -4.78 -5.17
C ASP A 195 -5.28 -5.21 -4.25
N THR A 196 -6.40 -5.66 -4.82
CA THR A 196 -7.49 -6.30 -4.07
C THR A 196 -7.00 -7.56 -3.36
N VAL A 197 -6.30 -8.47 -4.06
CA VAL A 197 -5.78 -9.72 -3.46
C VAL A 197 -4.74 -9.43 -2.39
N LYS A 198 -3.84 -8.47 -2.62
CA LYS A 198 -2.85 -8.05 -1.61
C LYS A 198 -3.49 -7.55 -0.33
N LYS A 199 -4.52 -6.68 -0.45
CA LYS A 199 -5.29 -6.17 0.69
C LYS A 199 -6.11 -7.26 1.37
N GLN A 200 -6.72 -8.18 0.60
CA GLN A 200 -7.43 -9.33 1.14
C GLN A 200 -6.50 -10.24 1.94
N GLU A 201 -5.30 -10.54 1.42
CA GLU A 201 -4.31 -11.33 2.13
C GLU A 201 -3.89 -10.66 3.45
N ALA A 202 -3.56 -9.36 3.41
CA ALA A 202 -3.20 -8.62 4.60
C ALA A 202 -4.34 -8.61 5.64
N ALA A 203 -5.59 -8.36 5.21
CA ALA A 203 -6.75 -8.43 6.08
C ALA A 203 -6.98 -9.82 6.66
N ALA A 204 -6.81 -10.88 5.87
CA ALA A 204 -6.99 -12.26 6.30
C ALA A 204 -5.94 -12.68 7.35
N PHE A 205 -4.68 -12.33 7.11
CA PHE A 205 -3.60 -12.55 8.06
C PHE A 205 -3.85 -11.80 9.39
N LEU A 206 -4.13 -10.50 9.31
CA LEU A 206 -4.37 -9.67 10.49
C LEU A 206 -5.64 -10.09 11.24
N ALA A 207 -6.70 -10.53 10.55
CA ALA A 207 -7.92 -11.01 11.19
C ALA A 207 -7.70 -12.29 11.98
N ASN A 208 -6.92 -13.23 11.45
CA ASN A 208 -6.51 -14.41 12.20
C ASN A 208 -5.63 -14.02 13.38
N ALA A 209 -4.65 -13.12 13.19
CA ALA A 209 -3.82 -12.63 14.29
C ALA A 209 -4.66 -11.97 15.39
N SER A 210 -5.67 -11.17 15.01
CA SER A 210 -6.64 -10.59 15.94
C SER A 210 -7.39 -11.66 16.71
N HIS A 211 -7.80 -12.76 16.07
CA HIS A 211 -8.52 -13.83 16.73
C HIS A 211 -7.63 -14.55 17.76
N GLU A 212 -6.39 -14.91 17.39
CA GLU A 212 -5.47 -15.64 18.26
C GLU A 212 -5.07 -14.85 19.52
N THR A 213 -5.02 -13.52 19.42
CA THR A 213 -4.42 -12.65 20.47
C THR A 213 -5.43 -11.73 21.15
N GLY A 214 -6.72 -11.85 20.84
CA GLY A 214 -7.75 -10.94 21.34
C GLY A 214 -7.56 -9.49 20.88
N GLY A 215 -7.21 -9.30 19.60
CA GLY A 215 -6.96 -7.97 19.03
C GLY A 215 -5.57 -7.44 19.35
N LEU A 216 -4.56 -8.31 19.35
CA LEU A 216 -3.17 -8.02 19.72
C LEU A 216 -3.01 -7.52 21.17
N VAL A 217 -3.91 -7.93 22.06
CA VAL A 217 -3.81 -7.63 23.50
C VAL A 217 -2.79 -8.54 24.17
N TYR A 218 -2.78 -9.82 23.80
CA TYR A 218 -1.92 -10.83 24.42
C TYR A 218 -0.66 -11.08 23.59
N ILE A 219 0.50 -11.06 24.26
CA ILE A 219 1.81 -11.41 23.68
C ILE A 219 2.08 -12.91 23.83
N GLU A 220 1.67 -13.45 24.97
CA GLU A 220 1.87 -14.85 25.35
C GLU A 220 0.52 -15.47 25.72
N GLU A 221 0.42 -16.79 25.54
CA GLU A 221 -0.70 -17.59 26.02
C GLU A 221 -0.94 -17.34 27.51
N ILE A 222 -2.22 -17.24 27.90
CA ILE A 222 -2.62 -17.00 29.28
C ILE A 222 -2.30 -18.23 30.14
N ASN A 223 -2.65 -19.43 29.67
CA ASN A 223 -2.37 -20.68 30.36
C ASN A 223 -1.04 -21.29 29.88
N LYS A 224 0.02 -21.15 30.69
CA LYS A 224 1.38 -21.61 30.33
C LYS A 224 1.72 -22.99 30.87
N ASN A 225 0.72 -23.72 31.40
CA ASN A 225 0.93 -24.99 32.09
C ASN A 225 0.78 -26.22 31.16
N ASN A 226 0.53 -26.00 29.87
CA ASN A 226 0.45 -27.08 28.90
C ASN A 226 1.86 -27.57 28.55
N ASP A 227 2.06 -28.89 28.61
CA ASP A 227 3.28 -29.52 28.13
C ASP A 227 3.24 -29.58 26.59
N LEU A 228 3.86 -28.58 25.97
CA LEU A 228 3.92 -28.41 24.51
C LEU A 228 5.30 -28.84 23.98
N CYS A 229 5.82 -29.91 24.59
CA CYS A 229 7.02 -30.58 24.20
C CYS A 229 6.70 -31.93 23.55
N ASP A 230 6.97 -32.04 22.24
CA ASP A 230 7.06 -33.35 21.61
C ASP A 230 8.47 -33.90 21.82
N GLU A 231 8.64 -34.72 22.87
CA GLU A 231 9.91 -35.39 23.21
C GLU A 231 10.33 -36.46 22.19
N SER A 232 9.43 -36.86 21.28
CA SER A 232 9.79 -37.78 20.20
C SER A 232 10.68 -37.13 19.13
N GLN A 233 10.74 -35.80 19.11
CA GLN A 233 11.62 -35.05 18.23
C GLN A 233 13.09 -35.25 18.62
N PRO A 234 14.02 -35.47 17.66
CA PRO A 234 15.42 -35.78 17.97
C PRO A 234 16.19 -34.65 18.67
N TYR A 235 15.68 -33.42 18.61
CA TYR A 235 16.23 -32.24 19.28
C TYR A 235 15.59 -31.96 20.65
N GLY A 236 14.56 -32.72 21.04
CA GLY A 236 13.88 -32.59 22.32
C GLY A 236 13.40 -31.16 22.63
N CYS A 237 13.57 -30.76 23.89
CA CYS A 237 13.04 -29.52 24.44
C CYS A 237 14.10 -28.78 25.28
N PRO A 238 15.14 -28.22 24.65
CA PRO A 238 16.29 -27.67 25.37
C PRO A 238 15.99 -26.40 26.18
N ALA A 239 14.86 -25.71 25.93
CA ALA A 239 14.37 -24.62 26.78
C ALA A 239 13.51 -25.08 27.97
N GLY A 240 13.22 -26.39 28.09
CA GLY A 240 12.29 -26.98 29.05
C GLY A 240 10.94 -27.37 28.43
N THR A 241 10.26 -28.35 29.02
CA THR A 241 9.01 -28.92 28.48
C THR A 241 7.86 -27.91 28.42
N TYR A 242 7.78 -27.02 29.41
CA TYR A 242 6.78 -25.95 29.49
C TYR A 242 7.20 -24.63 28.81
N ALA A 243 8.23 -24.61 27.98
CA ALA A 243 8.75 -23.38 27.38
C ALA A 243 8.07 -22.98 26.06
N TYR A 244 7.35 -23.89 25.40
CA TYR A 244 6.84 -23.73 24.03
C TYR A 244 5.33 -23.41 23.95
N PHE A 245 4.81 -22.73 24.96
CA PHE A 245 3.48 -22.13 24.91
C PHE A 245 3.36 -21.03 23.86
N GLY A 246 2.13 -20.68 23.53
CA GLY A 246 1.83 -19.75 22.46
C GLY A 246 2.45 -18.37 22.67
N ARG A 247 3.13 -17.84 21.63
CA ARG A 247 3.63 -16.46 21.61
C ARG A 247 3.40 -15.77 20.27
N GLY A 248 3.22 -14.45 20.32
CA GLY A 248 3.13 -13.59 19.15
C GLY A 248 1.79 -13.67 18.41
N PRO A 249 1.71 -13.06 17.21
CA PRO A 249 0.45 -12.78 16.53
C PRO A 249 -0.37 -14.01 16.14
N LEU A 250 0.27 -15.15 15.85
CA LEU A 250 -0.40 -16.42 15.58
C LEU A 250 -0.15 -17.46 16.69
N GLN A 251 0.20 -17.01 17.90
CA GLN A 251 0.37 -17.86 19.08
C GLN A 251 1.24 -19.10 18.81
N LEU A 252 2.45 -18.91 18.25
CA LEU A 252 3.39 -19.98 17.90
C LEU A 252 3.60 -20.91 19.10
N SER A 253 3.26 -22.18 18.94
CA SER A 253 3.24 -23.20 20.00
C SER A 253 3.92 -24.47 19.53
N TRP A 254 4.39 -25.31 20.46
CA TRP A 254 5.12 -26.56 20.24
C TRP A 254 6.60 -26.42 19.84
N ASN A 255 7.47 -27.21 20.48
CA ASN A 255 8.91 -27.24 20.23
C ASN A 255 9.27 -27.40 18.74
N PHE A 256 8.57 -28.25 17.99
CA PHE A 256 8.83 -28.45 16.56
C PHE A 256 8.52 -27.21 15.70
N ASN A 257 7.51 -26.42 16.06
CA ASN A 257 7.21 -25.18 15.35
C ASN A 257 8.23 -24.08 15.69
N TYR A 258 8.66 -23.98 16.96
CA TYR A 258 9.75 -23.08 17.33
C TYR A 258 11.06 -23.45 16.62
N LYS A 259 11.36 -24.75 16.47
CA LYS A 259 12.50 -25.21 15.67
C LYS A 259 12.38 -24.80 14.20
N ALA A 260 11.26 -25.12 13.56
CA ALA A 260 11.07 -24.85 12.13
C ALA A 260 11.04 -23.35 11.81
N ALA A 261 10.38 -22.53 12.65
CA ALA A 261 10.40 -21.08 12.53
C ALA A 261 11.81 -20.52 12.73
N GLY A 262 12.52 -21.02 13.73
CA GLY A 262 13.89 -20.60 14.02
C GLY A 262 14.85 -20.87 12.86
N ASP A 263 14.78 -22.07 12.28
CA ASP A 263 15.59 -22.44 11.12
C ASP A 263 15.32 -21.53 9.92
N TYR A 264 14.05 -21.24 9.64
CA TYR A 264 13.66 -20.37 8.52
C TYR A 264 14.14 -18.92 8.72
N LEU A 265 14.05 -18.41 9.95
CA LEU A 265 14.37 -17.02 10.28
C LEU A 265 15.84 -16.78 10.62
N GLY A 266 16.66 -17.83 10.73
CA GLY A 266 18.03 -17.75 11.21
C GLY A 266 18.13 -17.38 12.69
N LEU A 267 17.16 -17.80 13.51
CA LEU A 267 17.06 -17.51 14.94
C LEU A 267 17.03 -18.80 15.75
N ASN A 268 17.73 -18.85 16.87
CA ASN A 268 17.68 -20.04 17.75
C ASN A 268 16.44 -20.02 18.67
N LEU A 269 15.26 -20.14 18.07
CA LEU A 269 13.98 -20.08 18.78
C LEU A 269 13.67 -21.36 19.58
N LEU A 270 14.27 -22.50 19.22
CA LEU A 270 14.15 -23.73 20.02
C LEU A 270 14.85 -23.58 21.39
N GLN A 271 16.07 -23.03 21.41
CA GLN A 271 16.80 -22.82 22.67
C GLN A 271 16.32 -21.59 23.45
N ASN A 272 15.88 -20.55 22.73
CA ASN A 272 15.44 -19.29 23.33
C ASN A 272 14.10 -18.84 22.71
N PRO A 273 12.98 -19.50 23.11
CA PRO A 273 11.65 -19.20 22.58
C PRO A 273 11.11 -17.83 23.02
N TRP A 274 11.64 -17.26 24.11
CA TRP A 274 11.23 -15.93 24.61
C TRP A 274 11.51 -14.79 23.64
N GLN A 275 12.41 -14.96 22.65
CA GLN A 275 12.65 -13.96 21.61
C GLN A 275 11.36 -13.53 20.88
N VAL A 276 10.40 -14.45 20.74
CA VAL A 276 9.10 -14.18 20.11
C VAL A 276 8.26 -13.18 20.92
N ALA A 277 8.44 -13.10 22.24
CA ALA A 277 7.76 -12.16 23.12
C ALA A 277 8.59 -10.91 23.48
N GLN A 278 9.85 -10.84 23.02
CA GLN A 278 10.77 -9.74 23.35
C GLN A 278 11.01 -8.78 22.17
N SER A 279 10.71 -9.20 20.94
CA SER A 279 10.87 -8.39 19.74
C SER A 279 9.59 -8.43 18.90
N SER A 280 8.97 -7.26 18.71
CA SER A 280 7.78 -7.08 17.87
C SER A 280 7.99 -7.65 16.47
N THR A 281 9.11 -7.29 15.84
CA THR A 281 9.49 -7.75 14.50
C THR A 281 9.70 -9.26 14.46
N THR A 282 10.32 -9.85 15.49
CA THR A 282 10.48 -11.31 15.58
C THR A 282 9.13 -12.01 15.70
N ALA A 283 8.21 -11.47 16.50
CA ALA A 283 6.86 -12.01 16.65
C ALA A 283 6.09 -11.99 15.33
N TRP A 284 6.14 -10.86 14.61
CA TRP A 284 5.52 -10.78 13.28
C TRP A 284 6.18 -11.71 12.26
N ARG A 285 7.51 -11.86 12.29
CA ARG A 285 8.23 -12.79 11.43
C ARG A 285 7.80 -14.23 11.63
N THR A 286 7.60 -14.68 12.88
CA THR A 286 7.11 -16.06 13.12
C THR A 286 5.68 -16.26 12.61
N ALA A 287 4.81 -15.26 12.81
CA ALA A 287 3.44 -15.33 12.29
C ALA A 287 3.40 -15.36 10.75
N ILE A 288 4.14 -14.48 10.07
CA ILE A 288 4.21 -14.44 8.61
C ILE A 288 4.89 -15.72 8.08
N TRP A 289 5.92 -16.24 8.74
CA TRP A 289 6.49 -17.55 8.41
C TRP A 289 5.42 -18.65 8.42
N TYR A 290 4.58 -18.72 9.47
CA TYR A 290 3.53 -19.72 9.54
C TYR A 290 2.56 -19.56 8.37
N TRP A 291 2.07 -18.33 8.16
CA TRP A 291 1.14 -17.98 7.08
C TRP A 291 1.64 -18.38 5.69
N MET A 292 2.93 -18.19 5.44
CA MET A 292 3.57 -18.37 4.13
C MET A 292 4.05 -19.80 3.88
N THR A 293 4.26 -20.61 4.92
CA THR A 293 4.98 -21.90 4.77
C THR A 293 4.24 -23.09 5.35
N GLN A 294 3.34 -22.88 6.31
CA GLN A 294 2.70 -23.97 7.05
C GLN A 294 1.30 -24.23 6.53
N ARG A 295 0.96 -25.52 6.41
CA ARG A 295 -0.38 -25.99 6.04
C ARG A 295 -1.22 -26.38 7.25
N GLY A 296 -0.59 -26.58 8.41
CA GLY A 296 -1.24 -27.09 9.62
C GLY A 296 -2.17 -28.27 9.34
N PRO A 297 -3.41 -28.26 9.83
CA PRO A 297 -4.40 -29.31 9.53
C PRO A 297 -5.15 -29.11 8.20
N GLY A 298 -4.76 -28.11 7.40
CA GLY A 298 -5.29 -27.86 6.06
C GLY A 298 -4.46 -28.52 4.95
N SER A 299 -4.76 -28.15 3.70
CA SER A 299 -4.09 -28.66 2.49
C SER A 299 -3.22 -27.64 1.76
N MET A 300 -3.26 -26.37 2.18
CA MET A 300 -2.54 -25.25 1.56
C MET A 300 -2.07 -24.26 2.63
N THR A 301 -1.24 -23.29 2.25
CA THR A 301 -0.82 -22.22 3.17
C THR A 301 -1.91 -21.13 3.28
N GLY A 302 -1.82 -20.27 4.29
CA GLY A 302 -2.68 -19.08 4.37
C GLY A 302 -2.48 -18.16 3.17
N HIS A 303 -1.23 -18.01 2.71
CA HIS A 303 -0.89 -17.28 1.50
C HIS A 303 -1.60 -17.85 0.26
N ASP A 304 -1.43 -19.14 0.00
CA ASP A 304 -2.01 -19.81 -1.17
C ASP A 304 -3.54 -19.77 -1.14
N ALA A 305 -4.15 -19.83 0.05
CA ALA A 305 -5.59 -19.72 0.21
C ALA A 305 -6.13 -18.39 -0.33
N MET A 306 -5.40 -17.30 -0.10
CA MET A 306 -5.80 -15.97 -0.53
C MET A 306 -5.40 -15.70 -1.99
N VAL A 307 -4.15 -15.96 -2.36
CA VAL A 307 -3.62 -15.67 -3.70
C VAL A 307 -4.34 -16.49 -4.78
N ASN A 308 -4.70 -17.74 -4.50
CA ASN A 308 -5.39 -18.60 -5.45
C ASN A 308 -6.92 -18.49 -5.37
N SER A 309 -7.46 -17.52 -4.61
CA SER A 309 -8.90 -17.34 -4.40
C SER A 309 -9.62 -18.58 -3.87
N ALA A 310 -8.93 -19.45 -3.13
CA ALA A 310 -9.53 -20.63 -2.51
C ALA A 310 -10.47 -20.24 -1.35
N GLY A 311 -10.17 -19.13 -0.67
CA GLY A 311 -11.04 -18.45 0.28
C GLY A 311 -10.51 -18.40 1.70
N PHE A 312 -11.01 -17.44 2.48
CA PHE A 312 -10.58 -17.19 3.86
C PHE A 312 -10.74 -18.43 4.77
N GLY A 313 -11.76 -19.26 4.53
CA GLY A 313 -11.98 -20.50 5.29
C GLY A 313 -10.81 -21.50 5.21
N GLN A 314 -10.04 -21.52 4.12
CA GLN A 314 -8.84 -22.36 4.01
C GLN A 314 -7.71 -21.86 4.90
N SER A 315 -7.61 -20.55 5.15
CA SER A 315 -6.66 -20.01 6.13
C SER A 315 -7.02 -20.43 7.56
N ILE A 316 -8.31 -20.39 7.91
CA ILE A 316 -8.82 -20.89 9.20
C ILE A 316 -8.47 -22.38 9.36
N ARG A 317 -8.73 -23.17 8.31
CA ARG A 317 -8.42 -24.59 8.30
C ARG A 317 -6.94 -24.87 8.50
N SER A 318 -6.07 -24.06 7.92
CA SER A 318 -4.62 -24.24 8.02
C SER A 318 -4.03 -23.77 9.36
N ILE A 319 -4.76 -22.92 10.09
CA ILE A 319 -4.37 -22.45 11.43
C ILE A 319 -4.90 -23.41 12.50
N ASN A 320 -6.20 -23.71 12.50
CA ASN A 320 -6.82 -24.50 13.57
C ASN A 320 -7.98 -25.40 13.11
N GLY A 321 -7.96 -25.85 11.86
CA GLY A 321 -9.06 -26.60 11.26
C GLY A 321 -9.44 -27.91 11.96
N ALA A 322 -8.50 -28.57 12.63
CA ALA A 322 -8.79 -29.80 13.37
C ALA A 322 -9.74 -29.58 14.57
N LEU A 323 -9.79 -28.35 15.11
CA LEU A 323 -10.61 -27.98 16.25
C LEU A 323 -11.82 -27.11 15.87
N GLU A 324 -11.74 -26.36 14.77
CA GLU A 324 -12.75 -25.36 14.42
C GLU A 324 -13.64 -25.72 13.23
N CYS A 325 -13.06 -26.24 12.15
CA CYS A 325 -13.78 -26.48 10.90
C CYS A 325 -14.69 -27.71 10.96
N ASP A 326 -15.48 -27.90 9.90
CA ASP A 326 -16.40 -29.04 9.70
C ASP A 326 -17.44 -29.14 10.83
N GLY A 327 -17.89 -27.98 11.31
CA GLY A 327 -18.90 -27.86 12.35
C GLY A 327 -18.41 -28.09 13.79
N ARG A 328 -17.09 -28.25 14.01
CA ARG A 328 -16.53 -28.52 15.35
C ARG A 328 -16.62 -27.32 16.28
N ASN A 329 -16.35 -26.12 15.78
CA ASN A 329 -16.52 -24.89 16.54
C ASN A 329 -16.99 -23.71 15.67
N PRO A 330 -18.27 -23.70 15.27
CA PRO A 330 -18.81 -22.65 14.39
C PRO A 330 -18.68 -21.23 14.97
N ALA A 331 -18.67 -21.10 16.30
CA ALA A 331 -18.54 -19.81 16.97
C ALA A 331 -17.14 -19.20 16.75
N GLN A 332 -16.08 -20.01 16.82
CA GLN A 332 -14.72 -19.53 16.58
C GLN A 332 -14.48 -19.20 15.10
N VAL A 333 -14.99 -20.04 14.19
CA VAL A 333 -14.98 -19.73 12.75
C VAL A 333 -15.69 -18.40 12.48
N GLN A 334 -16.89 -18.21 13.04
CA GLN A 334 -17.63 -16.95 12.88
C GLN A 334 -16.87 -15.75 13.45
N SER A 335 -16.17 -15.90 14.57
CA SER A 335 -15.34 -14.84 15.15
C SER A 335 -14.22 -14.41 14.19
N ARG A 336 -13.51 -15.35 13.57
CA ARG A 336 -12.49 -15.06 12.55
C ARG A 336 -13.09 -14.37 11.32
N VAL A 337 -14.21 -14.89 10.81
CA VAL A 337 -14.90 -14.33 9.64
C VAL A 337 -15.37 -12.90 9.91
N SER A 338 -15.89 -12.63 11.10
CA SER A 338 -16.35 -11.29 11.49
C SER A 338 -15.18 -10.29 11.50
N LYS A 339 -14.00 -10.70 12.00
CA LYS A 339 -12.80 -9.85 11.95
C LYS A 339 -12.28 -9.65 10.53
N TYR A 340 -12.32 -10.67 9.68
CA TYR A 340 -11.93 -10.54 8.28
C TYR A 340 -12.85 -9.56 7.53
N GLN A 341 -14.17 -9.64 7.76
CA GLN A 341 -15.14 -8.69 7.20
C GLN A 341 -14.90 -7.26 7.67
N GLU A 342 -14.61 -7.06 8.96
CA GLU A 342 -14.24 -5.75 9.51
C GLU A 342 -12.98 -5.20 8.84
N PHE A 343 -11.92 -6.00 8.74
CA PHE A 343 -10.62 -5.54 8.25
C PHE A 343 -10.62 -5.28 6.74
N THR A 344 -11.31 -6.11 5.96
CA THR A 344 -11.54 -5.83 4.53
C THR A 344 -12.36 -4.55 4.33
N GLY A 345 -13.33 -4.27 5.21
CA GLY A 345 -14.04 -2.99 5.25
C GLY A 345 -13.13 -1.79 5.54
N VAL A 346 -12.18 -1.91 6.47
CA VAL A 346 -11.17 -0.87 6.74
C VAL A 346 -10.26 -0.62 5.53
N LEU A 347 -9.95 -1.66 4.75
CA LEU A 347 -9.10 -1.56 3.55
C LEU A 347 -9.86 -1.20 2.27
N GLY A 348 -11.20 -1.12 2.34
CA GLY A 348 -12.06 -0.78 1.20
C GLY A 348 -12.06 -1.84 0.09
N VAL A 349 -12.00 -3.14 0.45
CA VAL A 349 -12.01 -4.24 -0.53
C VAL A 349 -13.10 -5.26 -0.24
N ALA A 350 -13.57 -5.95 -1.28
CA ALA A 350 -14.51 -7.05 -1.14
C ALA A 350 -13.87 -8.23 -0.38
N GLN A 351 -14.68 -9.07 0.27
CA GLN A 351 -14.15 -10.20 1.05
C GLN A 351 -13.76 -11.41 0.19
N GLY A 352 -14.31 -11.52 -1.02
CA GLY A 352 -14.24 -12.75 -1.81
C GLY A 352 -15.23 -13.82 -1.34
N GLY A 353 -15.11 -15.04 -1.89
CA GLY A 353 -15.97 -16.18 -1.55
C GLY A 353 -15.34 -17.13 -0.53
N ASN A 354 -16.07 -18.20 -0.18
CA ASN A 354 -15.59 -19.32 0.66
C ASN A 354 -14.99 -18.86 2.01
N LEU A 355 -15.73 -18.01 2.72
CA LEU A 355 -15.26 -17.42 3.98
C LEU A 355 -15.19 -18.42 5.14
N TYR A 356 -15.97 -19.49 5.06
CA TYR A 356 -16.15 -20.46 6.14
C TYR A 356 -15.43 -21.77 5.84
N CYS A 357 -15.17 -22.51 6.92
CA CYS A 357 -14.89 -23.93 6.97
C CYS A 357 -15.75 -24.51 8.12
#